data_AF-A0AAF0QAJ3-F1
#
_entry.id   AF-A0AAF0QAJ3-F1
#
_cell.length_a   1.000
_cell.length_b   1.000
_cell.length_c   1.000
_cell.angle_alpha   90.00
_cell.angle_beta   90.00
_cell.angle_gamma   90.00
#
_symmetry.space_group_name_H-M   'P 1'
#
loop_
_entity.id
_entity.type
_entity.pdbx_description
1 polymer ?
#
loop_
_entity_poly.entity_id
_entity_poly.type
_entity_poly.pdbx_seq_one_letter_code
_entity_poly.pdbx_strand_id
1 'polypeptide(L)'
;MMSFAINATQEFGILDVQFWTASACGYMGYLQFDELRRRGIIPFKDDSFMEDGTLDTIVDGIPGMSNIRLKDLPSFISTTDPDDILLNYLGNEAQNRLKSSAMIINTFTELERKVLEAIEARFPNIYVTGPLSLMEKTIPESKLSSSIKE
;
A
#
# COMPACT_ATOMS: atom_id res chain seq x y z
N MET A 1 -1.89 6.21 7.99
CA MET A 1 -3.00 5.33 7.53
C MET A 1 -4.17 5.54 8.48
N MET A 2 -5.37 5.84 7.97
CA MET A 2 -6.53 6.21 8.77
C MET A 2 -7.81 5.52 8.26
N SER A 3 -7.83 4.18 8.11
CA SER A 3 -9.02 3.50 7.56
C SER A 3 -10.27 3.63 8.43
N PHE A 4 -10.15 4.07 9.69
CA PHE A 4 -11.32 4.42 10.52
C PHE A 4 -12.17 5.54 9.90
N ALA A 5 -11.56 6.44 9.13
CA ALA A 5 -12.28 7.54 8.48
C ALA A 5 -13.26 7.03 7.42
N ILE A 6 -13.05 5.82 6.89
CA ILE A 6 -13.97 5.15 5.97
C ILE A 6 -15.31 4.89 6.66
N ASN A 7 -15.30 4.40 7.89
CA ASN A 7 -16.53 4.13 8.64
C ASN A 7 -17.28 5.43 8.96
N ALA A 8 -16.55 6.48 9.38
CA ALA A 8 -17.14 7.77 9.67
C ALA A 8 -17.78 8.39 8.42
N THR A 9 -17.08 8.38 7.29
CA THR A 9 -17.61 8.92 6.02
C THR A 9 -18.84 8.15 5.54
N GLN A 10 -18.86 6.82 5.69
CA GLN A 10 -20.04 6.01 5.42
C GLN A 10 -21.23 6.36 6.31
N GLU A 11 -21.00 6.57 7.61
CA GLU A 11 -22.04 6.97 8.57
C GLU A 11 -22.67 8.33 8.23
N PHE A 12 -21.84 9.29 7.82
CA PHE A 12 -22.29 10.65 7.47
C PHE A 12 -22.64 10.84 5.99
N GLY A 13 -22.55 9.80 5.16
CA GLY A 13 -22.81 9.88 3.71
C GLY A 13 -21.85 10.80 2.96
N ILE A 14 -20.61 10.94 3.44
CA ILE A 14 -19.56 11.77 2.84
C ILE A 14 -18.73 10.91 1.89
N LEU A 15 -18.28 11.50 0.77
CA LEU A 15 -17.37 10.82 -0.16
C LEU A 15 -16.01 10.56 0.50
N ASP A 16 -15.57 9.30 0.46
CA ASP A 16 -14.28 8.86 0.99
C ASP A 16 -13.26 8.63 -0.11
N VAL A 17 -12.24 9.50 -0.16
CA VAL A 17 -11.09 9.35 -1.05
C VAL A 17 -9.84 9.15 -0.20
N GLN A 18 -9.27 7.95 -0.29
CA GLN A 18 -8.05 7.61 0.44
C GLN A 18 -6.82 8.07 -0.35
N PHE A 19 -5.82 8.59 0.34
CA PHE A 19 -4.52 8.90 -0.27
C PHE A 19 -3.46 7.87 0.15
N TRP A 20 -2.87 7.20 -0.83
CA TRP A 20 -1.75 6.28 -0.63
C TRP A 20 -0.43 6.99 -0.91
N THR A 21 0.36 7.15 0.15
CA THR A 21 1.58 7.96 0.14
C THR A 21 2.80 7.21 -0.39
N ALA A 22 2.74 5.87 -0.44
CA ALA A 22 3.82 5.02 -0.95
C ALA A 22 3.57 4.60 -2.40
N SER A 23 4.40 3.71 -2.93
CA SER A 23 4.26 3.15 -4.28
C SER A 23 3.08 2.18 -4.41
N ALA A 24 2.63 1.94 -5.63
CA ALA A 24 1.60 0.94 -5.92
C ALA A 24 2.12 -0.49 -5.61
N CYS A 25 3.39 -0.78 -5.89
CA CYS A 25 4.00 -2.06 -5.54
C CYS A 25 4.06 -2.29 -4.02
N GLY A 26 4.30 -1.23 -3.24
CA GLY A 26 4.26 -1.29 -1.79
C GLY A 26 2.85 -1.60 -1.28
N TYR A 27 1.83 -0.98 -1.87
CA TYR A 27 0.43 -1.29 -1.55
C TYR A 27 0.08 -2.75 -1.86
N MET A 28 0.44 -3.23 -3.05
CA MET A 28 0.25 -4.63 -3.43
C MET A 28 0.96 -5.59 -2.47
N GLY A 29 2.15 -5.24 -1.98
CA GLY A 29 2.87 -5.99 -0.96
C GLY A 29 2.09 -6.14 0.35
N TYR A 30 1.48 -5.06 0.86
CA TYR A 30 0.61 -5.14 2.03
C TYR A 30 -0.64 -5.99 1.79
N LEU A 31 -1.21 -5.94 0.58
CA LEU A 31 -2.35 -6.79 0.20
C LEU A 31 -2.02 -8.30 0.20
N GLN A 32 -0.74 -8.68 0.19
CA GLN A 32 -0.31 -10.09 0.25
C GLN A 32 -0.21 -10.63 1.69
N PHE A 33 -0.30 -9.78 2.73
CA PHE A 33 -0.08 -10.23 4.12
C PHE A 33 -1.03 -11.37 4.51
N ASP A 34 -2.32 -11.25 4.17
CA ASP A 34 -3.31 -12.29 4.44
C ASP A 34 -3.03 -13.59 3.69
N GLU A 35 -2.55 -13.49 2.45
CA GLU A 35 -2.23 -14.65 1.63
C GLU A 35 -0.98 -15.37 2.14
N LEU A 36 0.05 -14.62 2.53
CA LEU A 36 1.25 -15.18 3.17
C LEU A 36 0.91 -15.88 4.49
N ARG A 37 0.01 -15.29 5.29
CA ARG A 37 -0.52 -15.90 6.51
C ARG A 37 -1.33 -17.16 6.22
N ARG A 38 -2.22 -17.12 5.22
CA ARG A 38 -3.02 -18.28 4.79
C ARG A 38 -2.15 -19.43 4.30
N ARG A 39 -1.02 -19.13 3.67
CA ARG A 39 -0.01 -20.10 3.23
C ARG A 39 0.89 -20.62 4.36
N GLY A 40 0.78 -20.06 5.57
CA GLY A 40 1.64 -20.42 6.71
C GLY A 40 3.09 -19.99 6.54
N ILE A 41 3.35 -18.97 5.71
CA ILE A 41 4.70 -18.40 5.53
C ILE A 41 5.03 -17.43 6.67
N ILE A 42 4.02 -16.65 7.11
CA ILE A 42 4.16 -15.70 8.20
C ILE A 42 3.09 -15.93 9.30
N PRO A 43 3.40 -15.59 10.56
CA PRO A 43 4.71 -15.18 11.07
C PRO A 43 5.75 -16.30 10.92
N PHE A 44 7.03 -15.94 10.95
CA PHE A 44 8.12 -16.91 10.88
C PHE A 44 8.16 -17.77 12.13
N LYS A 45 8.71 -18.99 12.00
CA LYS A 45 8.70 -19.97 13.10
C LYS A 45 9.59 -19.54 14.28
N ASP A 46 10.77 -19.04 13.98
CA ASP A 46 11.80 -18.62 14.94
C ASP A 46 12.79 -17.70 14.20
N ASP A 47 13.71 -17.06 14.93
CA ASP A 47 14.61 -16.03 14.40
C ASP A 47 15.62 -16.54 13.35
N SER A 48 15.68 -17.85 13.05
CA SER A 48 16.60 -18.39 12.02
C SER A 48 16.34 -17.81 10.63
N PHE A 49 15.11 -17.35 10.36
CA PHE A 49 14.70 -16.80 9.07
C PHE A 49 15.58 -15.66 8.57
N MET A 50 16.27 -14.96 9.49
CA MET A 50 17.18 -13.86 9.21
C MET A 50 18.50 -14.33 8.58
N GLU A 51 18.92 -15.57 8.84
CA GLU A 51 20.24 -16.08 8.45
C GLU A 51 20.16 -17.32 7.54
N ASP A 52 19.05 -18.07 7.57
CA ASP A 52 18.91 -19.35 6.85
C ASP A 52 18.53 -19.21 5.36
N GLY A 53 18.41 -17.99 4.87
CA GLY A 53 18.04 -17.69 3.48
C GLY A 53 16.53 -17.74 3.21
N THR A 54 15.67 -17.95 4.22
CA THR A 54 14.21 -17.91 4.09
C THR A 54 13.76 -16.63 3.38
N LEU A 55 14.33 -15.49 3.76
CA LEU A 55 14.02 -14.18 3.18
C LEU A 55 14.33 -14.05 1.67
N ASP A 56 15.15 -14.93 1.10
CA ASP A 56 15.44 -15.00 -0.34
C ASP A 56 14.44 -15.83 -1.14
N THR A 57 13.46 -16.46 -0.46
CA THR A 57 12.39 -17.22 -1.12
C THR A 57 11.54 -16.32 -2.00
N ILE A 58 11.37 -16.73 -3.26
CA ILE A 58 10.48 -16.05 -4.22
C ILE A 58 9.03 -16.25 -3.79
N VAL A 59 8.26 -15.16 -3.76
CA VAL A 59 6.83 -15.17 -3.49
C VAL A 59 6.08 -15.27 -4.82
N ASP A 60 5.66 -16.50 -5.13
CA ASP A 60 4.83 -16.75 -6.31
C ASP A 60 3.42 -16.18 -6.14
N GLY A 61 2.84 -15.73 -7.27
CA GLY A 61 1.42 -15.39 -7.36
C GLY A 61 1.05 -13.95 -7.00
N ILE A 62 2.02 -13.05 -6.79
CA ILE A 62 1.73 -11.63 -6.54
C ILE A 62 1.23 -10.96 -7.84
N PRO A 63 -0.02 -10.44 -7.88
CA PRO A 63 -0.53 -9.79 -9.09
C PRO A 63 0.30 -8.57 -9.50
N GLY A 64 0.71 -8.52 -10.77
CA GLY A 64 1.47 -7.40 -11.32
C GLY A 64 2.94 -7.32 -10.90
N MET A 65 3.43 -8.25 -10.08
CA MET A 65 4.80 -8.28 -9.58
C MET A 65 5.41 -9.68 -9.76
N SER A 66 6.63 -9.77 -10.27
CA SER A 66 7.33 -11.05 -10.53
C SER A 66 8.73 -11.03 -9.95
N ASN A 67 9.26 -12.20 -9.57
CA ASN A 67 10.60 -12.36 -8.99
C ASN A 67 10.81 -11.54 -7.70
N ILE A 68 9.72 -11.34 -6.94
CA ILE A 68 9.76 -10.66 -5.63
C ILE A 68 10.09 -11.71 -4.58
N ARG A 69 11.08 -11.43 -3.73
CA ARG A 69 11.41 -12.27 -2.58
C ARG A 69 10.70 -11.77 -1.34
N LEU A 70 10.66 -12.58 -0.29
CA LEU A 70 10.10 -12.15 1.00
C LEU A 70 10.74 -10.85 1.51
N LYS A 71 12.06 -10.68 1.40
CA LYS A 71 12.74 -9.43 1.79
C LYS A 71 12.44 -8.20 0.92
N ASP A 72 11.85 -8.38 -0.26
CA ASP A 72 11.49 -7.27 -1.14
C ASP A 72 10.07 -6.74 -0.81
N LEU A 73 9.31 -7.45 0.03
CA LEU A 73 8.01 -7.01 0.55
C LEU A 73 8.18 -6.03 1.74
N PRO A 74 7.11 -5.33 2.16
CA PRO A 74 7.17 -4.49 3.34
C PRO A 74 7.68 -5.27 4.57
N SER A 75 8.72 -4.75 5.22
CA SER A 75 9.51 -5.45 6.24
C SER A 75 8.73 -5.87 7.49
N PHE A 76 7.49 -5.41 7.65
CA PHE A 76 6.60 -5.78 8.76
C PHE A 76 6.17 -7.26 8.73
N ILE A 77 6.48 -7.99 7.66
CA ILE A 77 6.34 -9.45 7.64
C ILE A 77 7.44 -10.18 8.41
N SER A 78 8.56 -9.52 8.71
CA SER A 78 9.74 -10.06 9.39
C SER A 78 9.55 -10.17 10.90
N THR A 79 8.57 -10.97 11.32
CA THR A 79 8.23 -11.20 12.73
C THR A 79 7.94 -12.68 13.00
N THR A 80 8.21 -13.12 14.22
CA THR A 80 7.85 -14.44 14.75
C THR A 80 6.59 -14.38 15.62
N ASP A 81 6.08 -13.18 15.90
CA ASP A 81 4.89 -12.96 16.72
C ASP A 81 3.61 -12.97 15.86
N PRO A 82 2.68 -13.94 16.05
CA PRO A 82 1.40 -13.94 15.34
C PRO A 82 0.51 -12.75 15.69
N ASP A 83 0.70 -12.15 16.85
CA ASP A 83 -0.04 -11.00 17.35
C ASP A 83 0.70 -9.67 17.11
N ASP A 84 1.75 -9.68 16.27
CA ASP A 84 2.52 -8.48 15.94
C ASP A 84 1.58 -7.36 15.46
N ILE A 85 1.62 -6.25 16.19
CA ILE A 85 0.68 -5.14 16.02
C ILE A 85 0.82 -4.56 14.63
N LEU A 86 2.04 -4.39 14.12
CA LEU A 86 2.28 -3.73 12.84
C LEU A 86 1.91 -4.65 11.69
N LEU A 87 2.28 -5.93 11.75
CA LEU A 87 1.87 -6.93 10.77
C LEU A 87 0.34 -6.95 10.60
N ASN A 88 -0.38 -7.09 11.71
CA ASN A 88 -1.84 -7.18 11.71
C ASN A 88 -2.49 -5.86 11.29
N TYR A 89 -2.02 -4.72 11.84
CA TYR A 89 -2.57 -3.41 11.53
C TYR A 89 -2.37 -3.03 10.06
N LEU A 90 -1.17 -3.19 9.51
CA LEU A 90 -0.86 -2.79 8.13
C LEU A 90 -1.57 -3.65 7.09
N GLY A 91 -1.65 -4.97 7.32
CA GLY A 91 -2.45 -5.86 6.48
C GLY A 91 -3.92 -5.45 6.45
N ASN A 92 -4.52 -5.27 7.64
CA ASN A 92 -5.92 -4.85 7.77
C ASN A 92 -6.18 -3.47 7.14
N GLU A 93 -5.28 -2.51 7.34
CA GLU A 93 -5.39 -1.17 6.77
C GLU A 93 -5.28 -1.17 5.24
N ALA A 94 -4.49 -2.07 4.66
CA ALA A 94 -4.43 -2.24 3.21
C ALA A 94 -5.73 -2.81 2.66
N GLN A 95 -6.31 -3.84 3.29
CA GLN A 95 -7.59 -4.43 2.88
C GLN A 95 -8.75 -3.45 3.06
N ASN A 96 -8.82 -2.75 4.20
CA ASN A 96 -9.92 -1.82 4.50
C ASN A 96 -10.01 -0.67 3.50
N ARG A 97 -8.89 -0.24 2.92
CA ARG A 97 -8.87 0.77 1.87
C ARG A 97 -9.63 0.37 0.61
N LEU A 98 -9.78 -0.92 0.32
CA LEU A 98 -10.58 -1.39 -0.80
C LEU A 98 -12.10 -1.12 -0.61
N LYS A 99 -12.50 -0.67 0.59
CA LYS A 99 -13.87 -0.27 0.92
C LYS A 99 -14.12 1.25 0.76
N SER A 100 -13.08 2.04 0.44
CA SER A 100 -13.26 3.47 0.19
C SER A 100 -13.99 3.72 -1.13
N SER A 101 -14.45 4.95 -1.37
CA SER A 101 -15.07 5.28 -2.66
C SER A 101 -14.02 5.36 -3.77
N ALA A 102 -12.83 5.86 -3.43
CA ALA A 102 -11.70 5.98 -4.34
C ALA A 102 -10.36 5.97 -3.61
N MET A 103 -9.27 5.77 -4.36
CA MET A 103 -7.90 5.89 -3.87
C MET A 103 -7.04 6.70 -4.83
N ILE A 104 -6.33 7.70 -4.31
CA ILE A 104 -5.28 8.43 -5.01
C ILE A 104 -3.94 7.77 -4.68
N ILE A 105 -3.12 7.48 -5.69
CA ILE A 105 -1.79 6.89 -5.55
C ILE A 105 -0.76 7.86 -6.13
N ASN A 106 0.23 8.23 -5.32
CA ASN A 106 1.33 9.10 -5.73
C ASN A 106 2.39 8.33 -6.55
N THR A 107 2.03 7.95 -7.78
CA THR A 107 2.91 7.32 -8.75
C THR A 107 2.52 7.74 -10.17
N PHE A 108 3.18 7.22 -11.20
CA PHE A 108 2.80 7.41 -12.60
C PHE A 108 2.78 6.08 -13.35
N THR A 109 1.92 5.98 -14.36
CA THR A 109 1.58 4.72 -15.02
C THR A 109 2.80 4.03 -15.64
N GLU A 110 3.71 4.77 -16.25
CA GLU A 110 4.91 4.20 -16.89
C GLU A 110 5.85 3.50 -15.90
N LEU A 111 5.84 3.90 -14.63
CA LEU A 111 6.66 3.28 -13.58
C LEU A 111 6.09 1.95 -13.10
N GLU A 112 4.78 1.89 -12.91
CA GLU A 112 4.12 0.83 -12.13
C GLU A 112 2.94 0.16 -12.87
N ARG A 113 2.87 0.26 -14.21
CA ARG A 113 1.74 -0.18 -15.05
C ARG A 113 1.12 -1.52 -14.63
N LYS A 114 1.93 -2.58 -14.56
CA LYS A 114 1.44 -3.94 -14.29
C LYS A 114 0.79 -4.08 -12.91
N VAL A 115 1.34 -3.41 -11.90
CA VAL A 115 0.78 -3.47 -10.54
C VAL A 115 -0.44 -2.55 -10.41
N LEU A 116 -0.46 -1.41 -11.10
CA LEU A 116 -1.64 -0.56 -11.20
C LEU A 116 -2.81 -1.29 -11.84
N GLU A 117 -2.61 -1.95 -12.98
CA GLU A 117 -3.63 -2.79 -13.64
C GLU A 117 -4.14 -3.90 -12.70
N ALA A 118 -3.24 -4.51 -11.92
CA ALA A 118 -3.61 -5.56 -10.97
C ALA A 118 -4.39 -5.03 -9.76
N ILE A 119 -4.10 -3.81 -9.29
CA ILE A 119 -4.88 -3.14 -8.25
C ILE A 119 -6.25 -2.75 -8.80
N GLU A 120 -6.31 -2.15 -9.99
CA GLU A 120 -7.53 -1.71 -10.67
C GLU A 120 -8.51 -2.87 -10.88
N ALA A 121 -8.00 -4.05 -11.25
CA ALA A 121 -8.80 -5.26 -11.38
C ALA A 121 -9.49 -5.70 -10.07
N ARG A 122 -8.94 -5.34 -8.90
CA ARG A 122 -9.52 -5.60 -7.58
C ARG A 122 -10.35 -4.43 -7.06
N PHE A 123 -9.96 -3.20 -7.40
CA PHE A 123 -10.55 -1.95 -6.95
C PHE A 123 -10.44 -0.91 -8.07
N PRO A 124 -11.50 -0.73 -8.87
CA PRO A 124 -11.41 0.04 -10.12
C PRO A 124 -11.22 1.56 -9.91
N ASN A 125 -11.55 2.08 -8.74
CA ASN A 125 -11.55 3.53 -8.48
C ASN A 125 -10.18 4.04 -7.99
N ILE A 126 -9.12 3.79 -8.76
CA ILE A 126 -7.78 4.33 -8.49
C ILE A 126 -7.46 5.53 -9.37
N TYR A 127 -6.80 6.53 -8.78
CA TYR A 127 -6.34 7.76 -9.44
C TYR A 127 -4.83 7.89 -9.29
N VAL A 128 -4.13 7.83 -10.41
CA VAL A 128 -2.66 7.93 -10.46
C VAL A 128 -2.28 9.39 -10.67
N THR A 129 -1.76 10.05 -9.63
CA THR A 129 -1.55 11.52 -9.62
C THR A 129 -0.12 11.93 -9.26
N GLY A 130 0.86 11.09 -9.57
CA GLY A 130 2.27 11.34 -9.24
C GLY A 130 3.17 11.65 -10.44
N PRO A 131 4.44 11.93 -10.18
CA PRO A 131 4.99 12.19 -8.84
C PRO A 131 4.61 13.61 -8.38
N LEU A 132 4.03 13.72 -7.18
CA LEU A 132 3.59 15.01 -6.61
C LEU A 132 4.73 16.05 -6.53
N SER A 133 5.97 15.60 -6.36
CA SER A 133 7.16 16.47 -6.32
C SER A 133 7.42 17.25 -7.62
N LEU A 134 6.85 16.83 -8.74
CA LEU A 134 6.95 17.56 -10.01
C LEU A 134 5.79 18.55 -10.22
N MET A 135 4.71 18.47 -9.43
CA MET A 135 3.53 19.33 -9.57
C MET A 135 3.74 20.74 -9.00
N GLU A 136 4.64 20.91 -8.03
CA GLU A 136 4.96 22.22 -7.44
C GLU A 136 5.45 23.22 -8.50
N LYS A 137 6.19 22.74 -9.51
CA LYS A 137 6.73 23.56 -10.62
C LYS A 137 5.66 24.10 -11.56
N THR A 138 4.41 23.66 -11.43
CA THR A 138 3.30 24.02 -12.32
C THR A 138 2.32 25.01 -11.68
N ILE A 139 2.48 25.36 -10.40
CA ILE A 139 1.65 26.36 -9.72
C ILE A 139 2.21 27.76 -10.08
N PRO A 140 1.42 28.64 -10.74
CA PRO A 140 1.87 30.00 -11.03
C PRO A 140 2.15 30.74 -9.70
N GLU A 141 3.33 31.37 -9.57
CA GLU A 141 3.75 32.11 -8.36
C GLU A 141 2.68 33.10 -7.85
N SER A 142 1.90 33.68 -8.77
CA SER A 142 0.77 34.57 -8.45
C SER A 142 -0.29 33.99 -7.50
N LYS A 143 -0.40 32.66 -7.38
CA LYS A 143 -1.33 31.98 -6.45
C LYS A 143 -0.69 31.55 -5.14
N LEU A 144 0.65 31.58 -5.05
CA LEU A 144 1.39 31.14 -3.86
C LEU A 144 1.45 32.25 -2.80
N SER A 145 1.49 33.51 -3.22
CA SER A 145 1.64 34.69 -2.35
C SER A 145 0.35 35.13 -1.63
N SER A 146 -0.81 34.59 -1.98
CA SER A 146 -2.10 34.97 -1.37
C SER A 146 -2.54 34.07 -0.21
N SER A 147 -1.91 32.90 -0.01
CA SER A 147 -2.40 31.87 0.91
C SER A 147 -1.54 31.65 2.16
N ILE A 148 -0.50 32.46 2.37
CA ILE A 148 0.27 32.47 3.62
C ILE A 148 0.27 33.89 4.16
N LYS A 149 -0.73 34.20 4.99
CA LYS A 149 -0.62 35.23 6.01
C LYS A 149 -0.70 34.48 7.34
N GLU A 150 0.43 34.45 8.04
CA GLU A 150 0.50 34.04 9.46
C GLU A 150 -0.39 34.92 10.33
#